data_AF-A0A9D9IPB9-F1
#
_entry.id   AF-A0A9D9IPB9-F1
#
_cell.length_a   1.000
_cell.length_b   1.000
_cell.length_c   1.000
_cell.angle_alpha   90.00
_cell.angle_beta   90.00
_cell.angle_gamma   90.00
#
_symmetry.space_group_name_H-M   'P 1'
#
loop_
_entity.id
_entity.type
_entity.pdbx_description
1 polymer ?
#
loop_
_entity_poly.entity_id
_entity_poly.type
_entity_poly.pdbx_seq_one_letter_code
_entity_poly.pdbx_strand_id
1 'polypeptide(L)'
;MRRKICIATGTRADWGLLSGIARALNDRNDVDLQIIATNMHLSDRYGATWREIERDGLRITRRVPMTVDTDTPIGTVTAMSECMAGMAQAFNELRPDLLIILGDRYEMLATASAALIFRIPIAHIAGGAVSRGAYDESIRHSITKMSHIHLTETEEYRRRVIQLGENPAHVINTGAIGVYNIMHTDYIPREELEKEIGTTIPDKSLLATFHPATLDSVPPRQQCENLLEALDEHPDY
;
A
#
# COMPACT_ATOMS: atom_id res chain seq x y z
N MET A 1 29.36 -1.13 6.83
CA MET A 1 28.29 -2.15 6.77
C MET A 1 27.13 -1.53 6.00
N ARG A 2 26.50 -2.26 5.07
CA ARG A 2 25.32 -1.76 4.35
C ARG A 2 24.13 -1.68 5.31
N ARG A 3 23.29 -0.66 5.17
CA ARG A 3 22.06 -0.52 5.97
C ARG A 3 20.97 -1.41 5.38
N LYS A 4 20.33 -2.23 6.22
CA LYS A 4 19.21 -3.09 5.82
C LYS A 4 17.93 -2.29 5.81
N ILE A 5 17.44 -1.95 4.62
CA ILE A 5 16.19 -1.20 4.45
C ILE A 5 15.14 -2.17 3.95
N CYS A 6 14.11 -2.41 4.75
CA CYS A 6 13.05 -3.34 4.42
C CYS A 6 11.80 -2.60 3.97
N ILE A 7 11.21 -3.00 2.86
CA ILE A 7 9.89 -2.56 2.41
C ILE A 7 8.89 -3.69 2.68
N ALA A 8 7.80 -3.37 3.38
CA ALA A 8 6.63 -4.25 3.45
C ALA A 8 5.57 -3.78 2.45
N THR A 9 5.06 -4.70 1.63
CA THR A 9 4.11 -4.43 0.54
C THR A 9 3.05 -5.52 0.52
N GLY A 10 1.77 -5.14 0.43
CA GLY A 10 0.63 -6.04 0.58
C GLY A 10 -0.22 -6.20 -0.68
N THR A 11 -0.17 -5.21 -1.57
CA THR A 11 -1.07 -5.10 -2.71
C THR A 11 -0.38 -4.45 -3.91
N ARG A 12 -0.90 -4.72 -5.12
CA ARG A 12 -0.44 -4.01 -6.32
C ARG A 12 -0.55 -2.48 -6.22
N ALA A 13 -1.52 -1.97 -5.46
CA ALA A 13 -1.74 -0.53 -5.30
C ALA A 13 -0.60 0.13 -4.51
N ASP A 14 -0.15 -0.50 -3.43
CA ASP A 14 1.02 -0.02 -2.69
C ASP A 14 2.33 -0.30 -3.44
N TRP A 15 2.48 -1.44 -4.11
CA TRP A 15 3.68 -1.74 -4.89
C TRP A 15 3.89 -0.77 -6.06
N GLY A 16 2.83 -0.41 -6.77
CA GLY A 16 2.91 0.59 -7.85
C GLY A 16 3.49 1.92 -7.37
N LEU A 17 3.18 2.33 -6.13
CA LEU A 17 3.76 3.51 -5.49
C LEU A 17 5.20 3.28 -5.03
N LEU A 18 5.49 2.13 -4.43
CA LEU A 18 6.77 1.81 -3.80
C LEU A 18 7.87 1.35 -4.78
N SER A 19 7.51 0.85 -5.97
CA SER A 19 8.44 0.24 -6.93
C SER A 19 9.60 1.16 -7.31
N GLY A 20 9.32 2.46 -7.51
CA GLY A 20 10.34 3.48 -7.79
C GLY A 20 11.31 3.68 -6.63
N ILE A 21 10.81 3.73 -5.39
CA ILE A 21 11.65 3.78 -4.18
C ILE A 21 12.51 2.51 -4.09
N ALA A 22 11.91 1.34 -4.30
CA ALA A 22 12.60 0.06 -4.20
C ALA A 22 13.75 -0.02 -5.22
N ARG A 23 13.52 0.37 -6.48
CA ARG A 23 14.59 0.45 -7.49
C ARG A 23 15.70 1.42 -7.07
N ALA A 24 15.34 2.64 -6.65
CA ALA A 24 16.31 3.63 -6.21
C ALA A 24 17.14 3.18 -4.99
N LEU A 25 16.55 2.40 -4.08
CA LEU A 25 17.27 1.80 -2.95
C LEU A 25 18.16 0.62 -3.39
N ASN A 26 17.71 -0.19 -4.33
CA ASN A 26 18.47 -1.33 -4.86
C ASN A 26 19.76 -0.88 -5.59
N ASP A 27 19.72 0.27 -6.24
CA ASP A 27 20.87 0.83 -6.97
C ASP A 27 21.96 1.43 -6.06
N ARG A 28 21.71 1.50 -4.74
CA ARG A 28 22.63 2.08 -3.78
C ARG A 28 23.60 1.05 -3.19
N ASN A 29 24.89 1.31 -3.35
CA ASN A 29 25.96 0.45 -2.79
C ASN A 29 26.03 0.44 -1.24
N ASP A 30 25.39 1.40 -0.57
CA ASP A 30 25.33 1.50 0.89
C ASP A 30 24.07 0.88 1.52
N VAL A 31 23.17 0.33 0.69
CA VAL A 31 21.90 -0.27 1.10
C VAL A 31 21.87 -1.77 0.80
N ASP A 32 21.30 -2.53 1.73
CA ASP A 32 20.86 -3.92 1.53
C ASP A 32 19.32 -3.90 1.52
N LEU A 33 18.73 -3.89 0.33
CA LEU A 33 17.29 -3.82 0.16
C LEU A 33 16.66 -5.16 0.52
N GLN A 34 15.66 -5.11 1.39
CA GLN A 34 14.82 -6.25 1.75
C GLN A 34 13.38 -5.95 1.34
N ILE A 35 12.68 -6.97 0.83
CA ILE A 35 11.26 -6.86 0.46
C ILE A 35 10.49 -7.99 1.13
N ILE A 36 9.45 -7.62 1.88
CA ILE A 36 8.46 -8.55 2.40
C ILE A 36 7.16 -8.37 1.62
N ALA A 37 6.75 -9.40 0.88
CA ALA A 37 5.44 -9.46 0.23
C ALA A 37 4.44 -10.21 1.11
N THR A 38 3.24 -9.65 1.30
CA THR A 38 2.16 -10.22 2.11
C THR A 38 0.80 -10.05 1.43
N ASN A 39 -0.29 -10.45 2.09
CA ASN A 39 -1.68 -10.18 1.70
C ASN A 39 -1.99 -10.54 0.22
N MET A 40 -2.64 -9.63 -0.51
CA MET A 40 -3.16 -9.83 -1.86
C MET A 40 -2.07 -10.17 -2.87
N HIS A 41 -0.82 -9.76 -2.63
CA HIS A 41 0.28 -10.19 -3.49
C HIS A 41 0.38 -11.70 -3.60
N LEU A 42 0.15 -12.43 -2.50
CA LEU A 42 0.35 -13.88 -2.40
C LEU A 42 -0.89 -14.70 -2.77
N SER A 43 -1.96 -14.06 -3.25
CA SER A 43 -3.21 -14.73 -3.59
C SER A 43 -3.44 -14.77 -5.09
N ASP A 44 -3.71 -15.97 -5.62
CA ASP A 44 -4.06 -16.15 -7.03
C ASP A 44 -5.37 -15.44 -7.40
N ARG A 45 -6.33 -15.33 -6.45
CA ARG A 45 -7.59 -14.59 -6.64
C ARG A 45 -7.35 -13.12 -6.98
N TYR A 46 -6.32 -12.53 -6.38
CA TYR A 46 -5.94 -11.14 -6.62
C TYR A 46 -4.81 -11.01 -7.65
N GLY A 47 -4.56 -12.05 -8.45
CA GLY A 47 -3.64 -12.02 -9.58
C GLY A 47 -2.20 -12.44 -9.28
N ALA A 48 -1.91 -12.93 -8.07
CA ALA A 48 -0.55 -13.33 -7.65
C ALA A 48 0.49 -12.24 -7.94
N THR A 49 0.16 -11.00 -7.56
CA THR A 49 0.90 -9.78 -7.95
C THR A 49 2.29 -9.68 -7.33
N TRP A 50 2.70 -10.64 -6.48
CA TRP A 50 4.11 -10.84 -6.15
C TRP A 50 4.99 -11.03 -7.40
N ARG A 51 4.44 -11.53 -8.50
CA ARG A 51 5.14 -11.67 -9.79
C ARG A 51 5.49 -10.31 -10.41
N GLU A 52 4.73 -9.26 -10.12
CA GLU A 52 5.06 -7.90 -10.58
C GLU A 52 6.34 -7.40 -9.93
N ILE A 53 6.53 -7.69 -8.64
CA ILE A 53 7.76 -7.37 -7.90
C ILE A 53 8.98 -8.03 -8.55
N GLU A 54 8.88 -9.32 -8.89
CA GLU A 54 9.97 -10.04 -9.56
C GLU A 54 10.18 -9.59 -11.00
N ARG A 55 9.11 -9.25 -11.72
CA ARG A 55 9.17 -8.67 -13.08
C ARG A 55 9.89 -7.32 -13.10
N ASP A 56 9.78 -6.54 -12.02
CA ASP A 56 10.54 -5.31 -11.83
C ASP A 56 12.04 -5.55 -11.54
N GLY A 57 12.50 -6.80 -11.59
CA GLY A 57 13.90 -7.19 -11.35
C GLY A 57 14.30 -7.21 -9.88
N LEU A 58 13.32 -7.13 -8.97
CA LEU A 58 13.56 -7.04 -7.53
C LEU A 58 13.28 -8.39 -6.86
N ARG A 59 14.12 -8.73 -5.87
CA ARG A 59 14.01 -9.99 -5.14
C ARG A 59 13.12 -9.83 -3.91
N ILE A 60 12.05 -10.61 -3.84
CA ILE A 60 11.29 -10.80 -2.60
C ILE A 60 12.17 -11.55 -1.59
N THR A 61 12.51 -10.89 -0.49
CA THR A 61 13.35 -11.49 0.56
C THR A 61 12.53 -12.45 1.42
N ARG A 62 11.28 -12.11 1.72
CA ARG A 62 10.33 -12.98 2.44
C ARG A 62 8.91 -12.84 1.91
N ARG A 63 8.20 -13.96 1.93
CA ARG A 63 6.75 -14.02 1.72
C ARG A 63 6.09 -14.31 3.07
N VAL A 64 5.11 -13.51 3.45
CA VAL A 64 4.32 -13.68 4.67
C VAL A 64 2.87 -13.96 4.26
N PRO A 65 2.44 -15.23 4.18
CA PRO A 65 1.07 -15.55 3.81
C PRO A 65 0.10 -15.19 4.93
N MET A 66 -1.13 -14.84 4.54
CA MET A 66 -2.26 -14.59 5.42
C MET A 66 -3.55 -14.89 4.66
N THR A 67 -4.64 -15.14 5.39
CA THR A 67 -5.96 -15.40 4.82
C THR A 67 -6.52 -14.12 4.20
N VAL A 68 -6.97 -14.18 2.94
CA VAL A 68 -7.48 -13.00 2.20
C VAL A 68 -8.89 -13.19 1.61
N ASP A 69 -9.48 -14.37 1.78
CA ASP A 69 -10.77 -14.74 1.18
C ASP A 69 -11.94 -14.53 2.15
N THR A 70 -11.93 -13.41 2.87
CA THR A 70 -12.98 -13.10 3.85
C THR A 70 -13.17 -11.61 4.03
N ASP A 71 -14.44 -11.19 3.95
CA ASP A 71 -14.87 -9.80 4.11
C ASP A 71 -15.62 -9.59 5.44
N THR A 72 -15.47 -10.54 6.37
CA THR A 72 -16.10 -10.48 7.70
C THR A 72 -15.13 -9.90 8.72
N PRO A 73 -15.62 -9.18 9.76
CA PRO A 73 -14.74 -8.66 10.81
C PRO A 73 -13.87 -9.73 11.49
N ILE A 74 -14.43 -10.92 11.77
CA ILE A 74 -13.67 -12.04 12.31
C ILE A 74 -12.57 -12.49 11.35
N GLY A 75 -12.88 -12.58 10.06
CA GLY A 75 -11.93 -12.94 9.03
C GLY A 75 -10.78 -11.93 8.89
N THR A 76 -11.09 -10.64 8.85
CA THR A 76 -10.08 -9.57 8.82
C THR A 76 -9.16 -9.64 10.02
N VAL A 77 -9.69 -9.81 11.24
CA VAL A 77 -8.88 -9.91 12.46
C VAL A 77 -8.04 -11.19 12.47
N THR A 78 -8.56 -12.33 12.00
CA THR A 78 -7.78 -13.56 11.85
C THR A 78 -6.62 -13.36 10.88
N ALA A 79 -6.87 -12.73 9.72
CA ALA A 79 -5.83 -12.41 8.76
C ALA A 79 -4.74 -11.51 9.36
N MET A 80 -5.13 -10.47 10.11
CA MET A 80 -4.18 -9.60 10.82
C MET A 80 -3.31 -10.37 11.81
N SER A 81 -3.90 -11.33 12.54
CA SER A 81 -3.16 -12.20 13.49
C SER A 81 -2.10 -13.05 12.77
N GLU A 82 -2.47 -13.67 11.64
CA GLU A 82 -1.55 -14.46 10.81
C GLU A 82 -0.42 -13.60 10.26
N CYS A 83 -0.76 -12.41 9.74
CA CYS A 83 0.22 -11.44 9.26
C CYS A 83 1.20 -11.05 10.37
N MET A 84 0.72 -10.71 11.56
CA MET A 84 1.57 -10.33 12.69
C MET A 84 2.51 -11.46 13.10
N ALA A 85 2.02 -12.70 13.16
CA ALA A 85 2.83 -13.87 13.49
C ALA A 85 3.93 -14.14 12.44
N GLY A 86 3.59 -14.05 11.15
CA GLY A 86 4.57 -14.20 10.08
C GLY A 86 5.58 -13.06 10.01
N MET A 87 5.16 -11.83 10.29
CA MET A 87 6.06 -10.67 10.41
C MET A 87 7.04 -10.83 11.57
N ALA A 88 6.61 -11.37 12.72
CA ALA A 88 7.50 -11.68 13.83
C ALA A 88 8.61 -12.67 13.43
N GLN A 89 8.29 -13.71 12.66
CA GLN A 89 9.28 -14.65 12.12
C GLN A 89 10.23 -13.94 11.13
N ALA A 90 9.68 -13.17 10.18
CA ALA A 90 10.46 -12.44 9.20
C ALA A 90 11.43 -11.45 9.85
N PHE A 91 10.98 -10.64 10.82
CA PHE A 91 11.82 -9.65 11.49
C PHE A 91 12.92 -10.27 12.35
N ASN A 92 12.67 -11.40 13.01
CA ASN A 92 13.69 -12.14 13.76
C ASN A 92 14.86 -12.58 12.85
N GLU A 93 14.55 -12.98 11.62
CA GLU A 93 15.54 -13.45 10.64
C GLU A 93 16.22 -12.30 9.89
N LEU A 94 15.43 -11.36 9.36
CA LEU A 94 15.93 -10.28 8.50
C LEU A 94 16.69 -9.21 9.26
N ARG A 95 16.21 -8.88 10.48
CA ARG A 95 16.72 -7.81 11.36
C ARG A 95 16.97 -6.51 10.60
N PRO A 96 15.92 -5.89 10.03
CA PRO A 96 16.06 -4.64 9.28
C PRO A 96 16.50 -3.49 10.21
N ASP A 97 17.31 -2.57 9.68
CA ASP A 97 17.69 -1.33 10.37
C ASP A 97 16.59 -0.26 10.26
N LEU A 98 15.77 -0.35 9.21
CA LEU A 98 14.61 0.52 8.96
C LEU A 98 13.54 -0.29 8.21
N LEU A 99 12.28 -0.12 8.59
CA LEU A 99 11.12 -0.61 7.86
C LEU A 99 10.40 0.54 7.18
N ILE A 100 10.04 0.38 5.91
CA ILE A 100 9.20 1.30 5.15
C ILE A 100 7.79 0.69 5.05
N ILE A 101 6.80 1.47 5.45
CA ILE A 101 5.37 1.16 5.36
C ILE A 101 4.67 2.30 4.62
N LEU A 102 3.77 1.96 3.71
CA LEU A 102 2.92 2.93 3.01
C LEU A 102 1.45 2.69 3.38
N GLY A 103 0.74 3.77 3.70
CA GLY A 103 -0.71 3.76 3.85
C GLY A 103 -1.20 3.20 5.17
N ASP A 104 -2.36 2.55 5.14
CA ASP A 104 -3.29 2.49 6.28
C ASP A 104 -4.15 1.23 6.32
N ARG A 105 -3.79 0.21 5.55
CA ARG A 105 -4.53 -1.04 5.53
C ARG A 105 -4.24 -1.90 6.75
N TYR A 106 -5.14 -2.83 7.04
CA TYR A 106 -5.12 -3.66 8.25
C TYR A 106 -3.86 -4.53 8.40
N GLU A 107 -3.30 -5.03 7.30
CA GLU A 107 -2.04 -5.78 7.29
C GLU A 107 -0.84 -4.89 7.66
N MET A 108 -0.90 -3.60 7.31
CA MET A 108 0.15 -2.64 7.66
C MET A 108 0.07 -2.26 9.15
N LEU A 109 -1.13 -2.25 9.75
CA LEU A 109 -1.27 -2.14 11.20
C LEU A 109 -0.60 -3.33 11.92
N ALA A 110 -0.88 -4.55 11.46
CA ALA A 110 -0.29 -5.76 12.00
C ALA A 110 1.26 -5.74 11.88
N THR A 111 1.75 -5.33 10.72
CA THR A 111 3.18 -5.18 10.41
C THR A 111 3.85 -4.14 11.31
N ALA A 112 3.28 -2.94 11.42
CA ALA A 112 3.80 -1.86 12.26
C ALA A 112 3.81 -2.24 13.75
N SER A 113 2.77 -2.93 14.22
CA SER A 113 2.69 -3.41 15.60
C SER A 113 3.80 -4.42 15.91
N ALA A 114 4.08 -5.36 15.00
CA ALA A 114 5.21 -6.28 15.16
C ALA A 114 6.55 -5.54 15.16
N ALA A 115 6.77 -4.61 14.23
CA ALA A 115 8.00 -3.82 14.16
C ALA A 115 8.25 -2.99 15.43
N LEU A 116 7.19 -2.43 16.03
CA LEU A 116 7.26 -1.71 17.31
C LEU A 116 7.86 -2.59 18.43
N ILE A 117 7.35 -3.82 18.59
CA ILE A 117 7.84 -4.76 19.61
C ILE A 117 9.29 -5.20 19.35
N PHE A 118 9.64 -5.38 18.08
CA PHE A 118 11.01 -5.67 17.67
C PHE A 118 11.95 -4.46 17.73
N ARG A 119 11.42 -3.26 18.05
CA ARG A 119 12.16 -1.98 18.10
C ARG A 119 12.82 -1.64 16.75
N ILE A 120 12.15 -1.98 15.66
CA ILE A 120 12.55 -1.62 14.31
C ILE A 120 11.98 -0.22 14.02
N PRO A 121 12.82 0.79 13.71
CA PRO A 121 12.33 2.10 13.31
C PRO A 121 11.50 2.00 12.03
N ILE A 122 10.39 2.74 11.97
CA ILE A 122 9.49 2.77 10.81
C ILE A 122 9.56 4.14 10.14
N ALA A 123 9.74 4.15 8.82
CA ALA A 123 9.45 5.27 7.94
C ALA A 123 8.06 5.07 7.32
N HIS A 124 7.11 5.91 7.73
CA HIS A 124 5.72 5.83 7.30
C HIS A 124 5.44 6.84 6.19
N ILE A 125 4.99 6.33 5.04
CA ILE A 125 4.60 7.12 3.86
C ILE A 125 3.09 7.28 3.84
N ALA A 126 2.63 8.49 3.49
CA ALA A 126 1.21 8.88 3.39
C ALA A 126 0.48 8.96 4.75
N GLY A 127 1.20 9.20 5.84
CA GLY A 127 0.62 9.58 7.13
C GLY A 127 -0.07 10.95 7.09
N GLY A 128 -1.05 11.17 7.96
CA GLY A 128 -1.73 12.46 8.13
C GLY A 128 -2.83 12.79 7.11
N ALA A 129 -3.07 11.94 6.11
CA ALA A 129 -4.26 12.04 5.26
C ALA A 129 -5.55 11.75 6.06
N VAL A 130 -6.70 12.13 5.50
CA VAL A 130 -8.03 11.89 6.10
C VAL A 130 -8.92 11.14 5.11
N SER A 131 -9.47 10.00 5.53
CA SER A 131 -10.39 9.16 4.76
C SER A 131 -11.61 8.82 5.61
N ARG A 132 -12.59 9.73 5.64
CA ARG A 132 -13.81 9.56 6.44
C ARG A 132 -14.63 8.38 5.92
N GLY A 133 -15.21 7.60 6.84
CA GLY A 133 -16.08 6.46 6.49
C GLY A 133 -15.36 5.13 6.30
N ALA A 134 -14.04 5.08 6.51
CA ALA A 134 -13.26 3.84 6.56
C ALA A 134 -12.50 3.73 7.89
N TYR A 135 -12.38 2.51 8.44
CA TYR A 135 -11.55 2.27 9.62
C TYR A 135 -10.05 2.56 9.36
N ASP A 136 -9.65 2.64 8.09
CA ASP A 136 -8.34 3.05 7.57
C ASP A 136 -7.88 4.38 8.19
N GLU A 137 -8.81 5.30 8.49
CA GLU A 137 -8.49 6.56 9.20
C GLU A 137 -7.80 6.29 10.55
N SER A 138 -8.36 5.40 11.36
CA SER A 138 -7.82 5.06 12.68
C SER A 138 -6.54 4.25 12.56
N ILE A 139 -6.45 3.39 11.55
CA ILE A 139 -5.24 2.63 11.27
C ILE A 139 -4.09 3.57 10.90
N ARG A 140 -4.30 4.52 9.99
CA ARG A 140 -3.28 5.49 9.53
C ARG A 140 -2.63 6.23 10.68
N HIS A 141 -3.45 6.76 11.59
CA HIS A 141 -2.95 7.51 12.74
C HIS A 141 -2.29 6.60 13.79
N SER A 142 -2.76 5.36 13.92
CA SER A 142 -2.11 4.34 14.77
C SER A 142 -0.72 3.97 14.25
N ILE A 143 -0.58 3.72 12.94
CA ILE A 143 0.72 3.46 12.29
C ILE A 143 1.63 4.68 12.45
N THR A 144 1.10 5.89 12.28
CA THR A 144 1.84 7.14 12.53
C THR A 144 2.42 7.14 13.95
N LYS A 145 1.64 6.85 14.99
CA LYS A 145 2.15 6.82 16.38
C LYS A 145 3.20 5.74 16.65
N MET A 146 3.27 4.70 15.83
CA MET A 146 4.31 3.66 15.91
C MET A 146 5.56 3.99 15.08
N SER A 147 5.53 5.08 14.30
CA SER A 147 6.55 5.42 13.32
C SER A 147 7.51 6.49 13.79
N HIS A 148 8.73 6.47 13.24
CA HIS A 148 9.82 7.33 13.67
C HIS A 148 10.12 8.45 12.66
N ILE A 149 9.93 8.17 11.37
CA ILE A 149 10.09 9.10 10.26
C ILE A 149 8.76 9.14 9.51
N HIS A 150 8.30 10.33 9.16
CA HIS A 150 7.00 10.54 8.52
C HIS A 150 7.18 11.27 7.20
N LEU A 151 6.81 10.62 6.10
CA LEU A 151 6.91 11.13 4.74
C LEU A 151 5.49 11.44 4.25
N THR A 152 5.10 12.70 4.43
CA THR A 152 3.75 13.20 4.19
C THR A 152 3.61 13.81 2.79
N GLU A 153 2.41 13.78 2.24
CA GLU A 153 2.18 14.19 0.84
C GLU A 153 1.87 15.68 0.68
N THR A 154 1.42 16.35 1.75
CA THR A 154 1.06 17.77 1.74
C THR A 154 1.45 18.44 3.06
N GLU A 155 1.56 19.77 3.06
CA GLU A 155 1.78 20.52 4.31
C GLU A 155 0.61 20.38 5.30
N GLU A 156 -0.61 20.17 4.81
CA GLU A 156 -1.76 19.92 5.68
C GLU A 156 -1.58 18.60 6.44
N TYR A 157 -1.18 17.55 5.74
CA TYR A 157 -0.95 16.23 6.34
C TYR A 157 0.22 16.27 7.30
N ARG A 158 1.30 16.98 6.94
CA ARG A 158 2.44 17.26 7.82
C ARG A 158 1.99 17.90 9.14
N ARG A 159 1.17 18.95 9.09
CA ARG A 159 0.65 19.61 10.30
C ARG A 159 -0.18 18.67 11.15
N ARG A 160 -0.98 17.79 10.53
CA ARG A 160 -1.78 16.79 11.25
C ARG A 160 -0.92 15.76 11.97
N VAL A 161 0.14 15.27 11.32
CA VAL A 161 1.11 14.37 11.96
C VAL A 161 1.80 15.05 13.14
N ILE A 162 2.23 16.31 12.99
CA ILE A 162 2.79 17.10 14.11
C ILE A 162 1.76 17.27 15.24
N GLN A 163 0.49 17.51 14.91
CA GLN A 163 -0.60 17.63 15.87
C GLN A 163 -0.85 16.34 16.66
N LEU A 164 -0.58 15.16 16.07
CA LEU A 164 -0.61 13.86 16.76
C LEU A 164 0.56 13.68 17.76
N GLY A 165 1.41 14.69 17.90
CA GLY A 165 2.52 14.72 18.86
C GLY A 165 3.84 14.19 18.29
N GLU A 166 3.96 14.07 16.96
CA GLU A 166 5.21 13.68 16.31
C GLU A 166 6.21 14.84 16.29
N ASN A 167 7.50 14.51 16.42
CA ASN A 167 8.58 15.51 16.39
C ASN A 167 8.65 16.18 15.01
N PRO A 168 8.47 17.51 14.89
CA PRO A 168 8.50 18.21 13.61
C PRO A 168 9.77 18.01 12.76
N ALA A 169 10.90 17.68 13.39
CA ALA A 169 12.16 17.39 12.71
C ALA A 169 12.13 16.05 11.94
N HIS A 170 11.20 15.16 12.29
CA HIS A 170 11.04 13.85 11.63
C HIS A 170 9.82 13.79 10.71
N VAL A 171 9.05 14.89 10.61
CA VAL A 171 7.90 14.99 9.71
C VAL A 171 8.29 15.82 8.49
N ILE A 172 8.40 15.16 7.35
CA ILE A 172 8.86 15.74 6.10
C ILE A 172 7.70 15.71 5.11
N ASN A 173 7.41 16.84 4.47
CA ASN A 173 6.52 16.88 3.32
C ASN A 173 7.34 16.57 2.07
N THR A 174 7.15 15.39 1.50
CA THR A 174 7.86 14.92 0.31
C THR A 174 7.04 15.09 -0.97
N GLY A 175 5.78 15.50 -0.86
CA GLY A 175 4.82 15.36 -1.95
C GLY A 175 4.27 13.93 -2.09
N ALA A 176 3.22 13.78 -2.89
CA ALA A 176 2.59 12.50 -3.16
C ALA A 176 3.44 11.68 -4.15
N ILE A 177 3.86 10.48 -3.75
CA ILE A 177 4.67 9.61 -4.60
C ILE A 177 3.93 9.17 -5.87
N GLY A 178 2.60 9.04 -5.81
CA GLY A 178 1.79 8.74 -7.01
C GLY A 178 1.94 9.82 -8.09
N VAL A 179 1.99 11.10 -7.71
CA VAL A 179 2.22 12.20 -8.66
C VAL A 179 3.63 12.13 -9.22
N TYR A 180 4.63 11.87 -8.37
CA TYR A 180 6.01 11.68 -8.84
C TYR A 180 6.08 10.54 -9.87
N ASN A 181 5.47 9.39 -9.59
CA ASN A 181 5.49 8.24 -10.49
C ASN A 181 4.84 8.59 -11.84
N ILE A 182 3.69 9.26 -11.85
CA ILE A 182 3.03 9.70 -13.10
C ILE A 182 3.95 10.59 -13.93
N MET A 183 4.68 11.53 -13.31
CA MET A 183 5.58 12.42 -14.05
C MET A 183 6.85 11.73 -14.58
N HIS A 184 7.19 10.54 -14.10
CA HIS A 184 8.44 9.84 -14.40
C HIS A 184 8.24 8.41 -14.94
N THR A 185 7.02 8.08 -15.38
CA THR A 185 6.71 6.80 -16.00
C THR A 185 6.59 6.97 -17.49
N ASP A 186 7.25 6.10 -18.26
CA ASP A 186 7.01 5.99 -19.69
C ASP A 186 5.64 5.37 -19.92
N TYR A 187 4.80 6.06 -20.70
CA TYR A 187 3.48 5.56 -21.06
C TYR A 187 3.58 4.63 -22.26
N ILE A 188 2.88 3.50 -22.19
CA ILE A 188 2.73 2.63 -23.36
C ILE A 188 1.79 3.29 -24.38
N PRO A 189 2.06 3.14 -25.69
CA PRO A 189 1.14 3.58 -26.73
C PRO A 189 -0.23 2.91 -26.60
N ARG A 190 -1.28 3.58 -27.08
CA ARG A 190 -2.65 3.07 -27.05
C ARG A 190 -2.76 1.69 -27.68
N GLU A 191 -2.08 1.47 -28.80
CA GLU A 191 -2.12 0.21 -29.55
C GLU A 191 -1.50 -0.95 -28.75
N GLU A 192 -0.49 -0.66 -27.94
CA GLU A 192 0.14 -1.65 -27.05
C GLU A 192 -0.80 -1.98 -25.88
N LEU A 193 -1.39 -0.95 -25.25
CA LEU A 193 -2.38 -1.13 -24.20
C LEU A 193 -3.58 -1.96 -24.68
N GLU A 194 -4.16 -1.61 -25.82
CA GLU A 194 -5.30 -2.31 -26.43
C GLU A 194 -5.00 -3.79 -26.70
N LYS A 195 -3.77 -4.09 -27.12
CA LYS A 195 -3.28 -5.46 -27.29
C LYS A 195 -3.14 -6.19 -25.96
N GLU A 196 -2.66 -5.52 -24.91
CA GLU A 196 -2.54 -6.13 -23.58
C GLU A 196 -3.90 -6.43 -22.93
N ILE A 197 -4.86 -5.51 -23.04
CA ILE A 197 -6.21 -5.70 -22.48
C ILE A 197 -7.14 -6.54 -23.37
N GLY A 198 -6.73 -6.82 -24.61
CA GLY A 198 -7.49 -7.65 -25.55
C GLY A 198 -8.74 -6.96 -26.11
N THR A 199 -8.80 -5.63 -26.06
CA THR A 199 -9.92 -4.83 -26.60
C THR A 199 -9.43 -3.47 -27.08
N THR A 200 -10.13 -2.88 -28.06
CA THR A 200 -9.95 -1.47 -28.42
C THR A 200 -10.58 -0.58 -27.36
N ILE A 201 -9.96 0.55 -27.06
CA ILE A 201 -10.52 1.59 -26.17
C ILE A 201 -11.18 2.59 -27.09
N PRO A 202 -12.51 2.79 -27.08
CA PRO A 202 -13.13 3.83 -27.90
C PRO A 202 -12.68 5.25 -27.50
N ASP A 203 -12.86 6.24 -28.39
CA ASP A 203 -12.46 7.62 -28.09
C ASP A 203 -13.25 8.24 -26.93
N LYS A 204 -14.46 7.73 -26.69
CA LYS A 204 -15.23 7.98 -25.48
C LYS A 204 -15.21 6.70 -24.65
N SER A 205 -14.68 6.79 -23.43
CA SER A 205 -14.63 5.66 -22.50
C SER A 205 -14.64 6.16 -21.07
N LEU A 206 -15.17 5.34 -20.16
CA LEU A 206 -15.11 5.56 -18.73
C LEU A 206 -14.23 4.49 -18.08
N LEU A 207 -13.29 4.94 -17.22
CA LEU A 207 -12.56 4.05 -16.32
C LEU A 207 -13.20 4.14 -14.93
N ALA A 208 -13.83 3.06 -14.48
CA ALA A 208 -14.44 2.96 -13.17
C ALA A 208 -13.66 2.00 -12.26
N THR A 209 -13.40 2.43 -11.03
CA THR A 209 -12.90 1.57 -9.95
C THR A 209 -13.65 1.93 -8.69
N PHE A 210 -14.36 0.96 -8.12
CA PHE A 210 -15.21 1.16 -6.95
C PHE A 210 -14.79 0.24 -5.81
N HIS A 211 -14.58 0.84 -4.64
CA HIS A 211 -14.36 0.14 -3.39
C HIS A 211 -15.39 0.63 -2.38
N PRO A 212 -16.25 -0.24 -1.83
CA PRO A 212 -17.26 0.16 -0.87
C PRO A 212 -16.61 0.67 0.42
N ALA A 213 -17.11 1.78 0.97
CA ALA A 213 -16.65 2.28 2.26
C ALA A 213 -17.02 1.32 3.39
N THR A 214 -16.08 1.05 4.29
CA THR A 214 -16.22 -0.03 5.28
C THR A 214 -17.15 0.30 6.45
N LEU A 215 -17.47 1.58 6.67
CA LEU A 215 -18.40 2.05 7.70
C LEU A 215 -19.72 2.59 7.12
N ASP A 216 -19.98 2.37 5.83
CA ASP A 216 -21.22 2.81 5.20
C ASP A 216 -22.42 1.97 5.66
N SER A 217 -23.59 2.61 5.78
CA SER A 217 -24.84 1.94 6.15
C SER A 217 -25.52 1.26 4.96
N VAL A 218 -25.20 1.69 3.73
CA VAL A 218 -25.73 1.11 2.50
C VAL A 218 -24.92 -0.15 2.15
N PRO A 219 -25.56 -1.30 1.90
CA PRO A 219 -24.83 -2.51 1.52
C PRO A 219 -24.00 -2.32 0.23
N PRO A 220 -22.78 -2.89 0.13
CA PRO A 220 -21.92 -2.76 -1.05
C PRO A 220 -22.60 -3.15 -2.37
N ARG A 221 -23.48 -4.15 -2.34
CA ARG A 221 -24.28 -4.57 -3.49
C ARG A 221 -25.13 -3.41 -4.03
N GLN A 222 -25.87 -2.74 -3.16
CA GLN A 222 -26.73 -1.63 -3.56
C GLN A 222 -25.92 -0.43 -4.06
N GLN A 223 -24.77 -0.13 -3.44
CA GLN A 223 -23.89 0.93 -3.93
C GLN A 223 -23.36 0.63 -5.34
N CYS A 224 -22.99 -0.62 -5.60
CA CYS A 224 -22.55 -1.08 -6.92
C CYS A 224 -23.68 -1.02 -7.95
N GLU A 225 -24.89 -1.48 -7.59
CA GLU A 225 -26.08 -1.38 -8.44
C GLU A 225 -26.37 0.07 -8.83
N ASN A 226 -26.36 1.00 -7.86
CA ASN A 226 -26.56 2.42 -8.13
C ASN A 226 -25.47 3.01 -9.06
N LEU A 227 -24.21 2.59 -8.90
CA LEU A 227 -23.13 3.01 -9.79
C LEU A 227 -23.37 2.50 -11.21
N LEU A 228 -23.74 1.23 -11.38
CA LEU A 228 -24.02 0.64 -12.68
C LEU A 228 -25.23 1.30 -13.36
N GLU A 229 -26.31 1.55 -12.61
CA GLU A 229 -27.48 2.28 -13.11
C GLU A 229 -27.10 3.69 -13.59
N ALA A 230 -26.25 4.41 -12.86
CA ALA A 230 -25.76 5.72 -13.29
C ALA A 230 -24.86 5.65 -14.54
N LEU A 231 -24.06 4.58 -14.68
CA LEU A 231 -23.24 4.36 -15.88
C LEU A 231 -24.12 4.02 -17.10
N ASP A 232 -25.23 3.30 -16.92
CA ASP A 232 -26.19 2.97 -17.98
C ASP A 232 -26.88 4.23 -18.55
N GLU A 233 -26.94 5.33 -17.80
CA GLU A 233 -27.45 6.63 -18.29
C GLU A 233 -26.47 7.37 -19.23
N HIS A 234 -25.26 6.84 -19.43
CA HIS A 234 -24.22 7.41 -20.28
C HIS A 234 -23.84 6.50 -21.47
N PRO A 235 -24.78 6.15 -22.38
CA PRO A 235 -24.55 5.19 -23.47
C PRO A 235 -23.57 5.68 -24.55
N ASP A 236 -23.17 6.95 -24.48
CA ASP A 236 -22.19 7.56 -25.40
C ASP A 236 -20.73 7.23 -25.03
N TYR A 237 -20.48 6.61 -23.88
CA TYR A 237 -19.17 6.17 -23.38
C TYR A 237 -19.10 4.64 -23.28
#